data_AF-B6YS99-F1
#
_entry.id   AF-B6YS99-F1
#
_cell.length_a   1.000
_cell.length_b   1.000
_cell.length_c   1.000
_cell.angle_alpha   90.00
_cell.angle_beta   90.00
_cell.angle_gamma   90.00
#
_symmetry.space_group_name_H-M   'P 1'
#
loop_
_entity.id
_entity.type
_entity.pdbx_description
1 polymer ?
#
loop_
_entity_poly.entity_id
_entity_poly.type
_entity_poly.pdbx_seq_one_letter_code
_entity_poly.pdbx_strand_id
1 'polypeptide(L)'
;MKYKILLLLSLFTFSAFPKAPRSTTPSKNSHPSLYSIASKLQDEVVSLEAEAQRLIDLWEECISKRNSLINDMDNIIWKIDKGEIAYRNDEIKDIRNRIDNLSYRDKARGQIGNEINKRKLAVECKLEENPKLKNLIYMDRLCDKIREYNNLVDDDNKYDYQMENTNGELWNICNNKTDTFFSKTNNLPYYPTSEDSQEEIEPEPSDEDSEVKSPPGE
;
A
#
# COMPACT_ATOMS: atom_id res chain seq x y z
N MET A 1 9.10 9.59 -9.44
CA MET A 1 8.15 10.31 -10.31
C MET A 1 7.26 11.15 -9.42
N LYS A 2 7.26 12.48 -9.57
CA LYS A 2 6.54 13.42 -8.69
C LYS A 2 5.21 13.77 -9.35
N TYR A 3 4.08 13.31 -8.79
CA TYR A 3 2.76 13.78 -9.23
C TYR A 3 2.38 15.00 -8.39
N LYS A 4 2.62 16.19 -8.95
CA LYS A 4 1.98 17.42 -8.45
C LYS A 4 0.58 17.49 -9.04
N ILE A 5 -0.43 17.63 -8.20
CA ILE A 5 -1.80 17.94 -8.60
C ILE A 5 -1.78 19.38 -9.15
N LEU A 6 -1.74 19.51 -10.48
CA LEU A 6 -1.83 20.79 -11.17
C LEU A 6 -3.29 21.11 -11.44
N LEU A 7 -3.77 22.16 -10.78
CA LEU A 7 -5.14 22.65 -10.83
C LEU A 7 -5.22 23.74 -11.90
N LEU A 8 -5.86 23.46 -13.04
CA LEU A 8 -6.13 24.45 -14.08
C LEU A 8 -7.60 24.84 -14.05
N LEU A 9 -7.87 25.96 -13.38
CA LEU A 9 -9.12 26.73 -13.48
C LEU A 9 -9.07 27.58 -14.76
N SER A 10 -9.89 27.25 -15.76
CA SER A 10 -10.22 28.19 -16.83
C SER A 10 -11.68 28.63 -16.72
N LEU A 11 -11.83 29.89 -16.29
CA LEU A 11 -13.04 30.69 -16.42
C LEU A 11 -13.41 30.83 -17.90
N PHE A 12 -14.62 30.43 -18.29
CA PHE A 12 -15.29 31.02 -19.46
C PHE A 12 -16.82 31.12 -19.26
N THR A 13 -17.34 32.15 -19.90
CA THR A 13 -18.48 33.01 -19.55
C THR A 13 -19.86 32.51 -19.99
N PHE A 14 -20.88 33.02 -19.29
CA PHE A 14 -22.33 32.97 -19.56
C PHE A 14 -22.76 33.01 -21.04
N SER A 15 -23.79 32.23 -21.38
CA SER A 15 -24.89 32.70 -22.24
C SER A 15 -26.18 31.87 -22.03
N ALA A 16 -27.30 32.53 -22.26
CA ALA A 16 -28.66 32.20 -21.85
C ALA A 16 -29.29 30.98 -22.52
N PHE A 17 -30.20 30.29 -21.82
CA PHE A 17 -31.16 29.37 -22.42
C PHE A 17 -32.61 29.82 -22.20
N PRO A 18 -33.46 29.75 -23.24
CA PRO A 18 -34.85 30.19 -23.18
C PRO A 18 -35.73 29.20 -22.42
N LYS A 19 -36.81 29.73 -21.87
CA LYS A 19 -37.82 29.01 -21.09
C LYS A 19 -38.73 28.22 -22.05
N ALA A 20 -38.73 26.89 -21.95
CA ALA A 20 -39.66 26.02 -22.69
C ALA A 20 -40.76 25.45 -21.77
N PRO A 21 -41.96 25.13 -22.30
CA PRO A 21 -43.19 25.01 -21.53
C PRO A 21 -43.34 23.66 -20.82
N ARG A 22 -44.09 23.70 -19.71
CA ARG A 22 -44.46 22.55 -18.87
C ARG A 22 -45.38 21.58 -19.64
N SER A 23 -44.97 20.32 -19.71
CA SER A 23 -45.86 19.20 -20.04
C SER A 23 -45.89 18.23 -18.85
N THR A 24 -47.09 17.97 -18.34
CA THR A 24 -47.42 17.08 -17.23
C THR A 24 -47.97 15.77 -17.77
N THR A 25 -47.13 14.73 -17.74
CA THR A 25 -47.53 13.31 -17.68
C THR A 25 -46.54 12.58 -16.76
N PRO A 26 -46.99 11.68 -15.87
CA PRO A 26 -46.08 10.95 -14.99
C PRO A 26 -45.34 9.88 -15.79
N SER A 27 -44.10 10.20 -16.15
CA SER A 27 -43.18 9.30 -16.84
C SER A 27 -42.67 8.22 -15.88
N LYS A 28 -42.77 6.94 -16.28
CA LYS A 28 -42.06 5.82 -15.64
C LYS A 28 -40.53 5.94 -15.76
N ASN A 29 -40.03 6.96 -16.48
CA ASN A 29 -38.65 7.42 -16.49
C ASN A 29 -38.56 8.67 -15.61
N SER A 30 -38.81 8.51 -14.31
CA SER A 30 -38.60 9.58 -13.33
C SER A 30 -37.09 9.82 -13.22
N HIS A 31 -36.59 10.90 -13.81
CA HIS A 31 -35.25 11.39 -13.49
C HIS A 31 -35.09 11.43 -11.96
N PRO A 32 -33.97 10.93 -11.41
CA PRO A 32 -33.77 10.93 -9.97
C PRO A 32 -33.91 12.36 -9.46
N SER A 33 -34.67 12.54 -8.38
CA SER A 33 -34.87 13.85 -7.79
C SER A 33 -33.53 14.44 -7.37
N LEU A 34 -33.42 15.78 -7.36
CA LEU A 34 -32.22 16.48 -6.88
C LEU A 34 -31.80 15.98 -5.50
N TYR A 35 -32.77 15.71 -4.62
CA TYR A 35 -32.55 15.14 -3.30
C TYR A 35 -31.94 13.73 -3.35
N SER A 36 -32.45 12.84 -4.22
CA SER A 36 -31.89 11.50 -4.37
C SER A 36 -30.46 11.52 -4.92
N ILE A 37 -30.16 12.42 -5.86
CA ILE A 37 -28.80 12.62 -6.37
C ILE A 37 -27.91 13.15 -5.25
N ALA A 38 -28.36 14.15 -4.51
CA ALA A 38 -27.62 14.73 -3.39
C ALA A 38 -27.32 13.70 -2.31
N SER A 39 -28.30 12.89 -1.91
CA SER A 39 -28.11 11.82 -0.91
C SER A 39 -27.02 10.84 -1.35
N LYS A 40 -27.08 10.31 -2.58
CA LYS A 40 -26.06 9.38 -3.09
C LYS A 40 -24.68 10.01 -3.17
N LEU A 41 -24.61 11.29 -3.55
CA LEU A 41 -23.35 12.01 -3.63
C LEU A 41 -22.78 12.28 -2.23
N GLN A 42 -23.63 12.56 -1.25
CA GLN A 42 -23.22 12.72 0.14
C GLN A 42 -22.73 11.40 0.74
N ASP A 43 -23.40 10.28 0.45
CA ASP A 43 -22.96 8.94 0.87
C ASP A 43 -21.56 8.62 0.30
N GLU A 44 -21.32 8.96 -0.96
CA GLU A 44 -20.00 8.82 -1.59
C GLU A 44 -18.93 9.68 -0.91
N VAL A 45 -19.27 10.92 -0.52
CA VAL A 45 -18.34 11.81 0.21
C VAL A 45 -18.01 11.25 1.59
N VAL A 46 -19.00 10.70 2.30
CA VAL A 46 -18.78 10.04 3.60
C VAL A 46 -17.91 8.78 3.43
N SER A 47 -18.13 7.99 2.38
CA SER A 47 -17.27 6.85 2.05
C SER A 47 -15.82 7.29 1.81
N LEU A 48 -15.62 8.35 1.02
CA LEU A 48 -14.29 8.89 0.73
C LEU A 48 -13.61 9.43 1.99
N GLU A 49 -14.36 10.05 2.91
CA GLU A 49 -13.84 10.51 4.19
C GLU A 49 -13.30 9.34 5.02
N ALA A 50 -14.07 8.26 5.14
CA ALA A 50 -13.66 7.07 5.88
C ALA A 50 -12.42 6.40 5.24
N GLU A 51 -12.35 6.35 3.91
CA GLU A 51 -11.18 5.84 3.20
C GLU A 51 -9.94 6.73 3.35
N ALA A 52 -10.11 8.05 3.36
CA ALA A 52 -9.04 9.00 3.62
C ALA A 52 -8.50 8.86 5.07
N GLN A 53 -9.38 8.68 6.06
CA GLN A 53 -8.96 8.37 7.43
C GLN A 53 -8.17 7.06 7.49
N ARG A 54 -8.66 6.00 6.85
CA ARG A 54 -7.94 4.72 6.79
C ARG A 54 -6.57 4.87 6.14
N LEU A 55 -6.44 5.73 5.13
CA LEU A 55 -5.17 6.01 4.47
C LEU A 55 -4.19 6.73 5.41
N ILE A 56 -4.67 7.67 6.24
CA ILE A 56 -3.89 8.30 7.31
C ILE A 56 -3.40 7.27 8.32
N ASP A 57 -4.30 6.43 8.86
CA ASP A 57 -3.96 5.42 9.86
C ASP A 57 -2.89 4.44 9.32
N LEU A 58 -3.03 4.01 8.07
CA LEU A 58 -2.05 3.16 7.39
C LEU A 58 -0.70 3.87 7.21
N TRP A 59 -0.70 5.19 6.96
CA TRP A 59 0.53 5.96 6.83
C TRP A 59 1.29 6.01 8.16
N GLU A 60 0.61 6.32 9.25
CA GLU A 60 1.20 6.35 10.60
C GLU A 60 1.72 4.98 11.03
N GLU A 61 0.95 3.90 10.77
CA GLU A 61 1.39 2.53 11.04
C GLU A 61 2.67 2.20 10.26
N CYS A 62 2.76 2.59 8.99
CA CYS A 62 3.95 2.39 8.17
C CYS A 62 5.16 3.16 8.70
N ILE A 63 4.99 4.41 9.14
CA ILE A 63 6.08 5.20 9.76
C ILE A 63 6.60 4.47 11.00
N SER A 64 5.70 4.04 11.89
CA SER A 64 6.08 3.35 13.13
C SER A 64 6.84 2.05 12.84
N LYS A 65 6.33 1.22 11.93
CA LYS A 65 6.96 -0.04 11.52
C LYS A 65 8.33 0.18 10.88
N ARG A 66 8.46 1.19 10.03
CA ARG A 66 9.73 1.58 9.39
C ARG A 66 10.77 1.95 10.44
N ASN A 67 10.41 2.81 11.40
CA ASN A 67 11.34 3.26 12.44
C ASN A 67 11.81 2.09 13.32
N SER A 68 10.90 1.18 13.70
CA SER A 68 11.28 -0.05 14.43
C SER A 68 12.18 -0.94 13.59
N LEU A 69 11.88 -1.14 12.31
CA LEU A 69 12.66 -1.97 11.40
C LEU A 69 14.10 -1.44 11.20
N ILE A 70 14.28 -0.12 11.13
CA ILE A 70 15.61 0.50 11.07
C ILE A 70 16.47 0.10 12.28
N ASN A 71 15.91 0.20 13.49
CA ASN A 71 16.62 -0.15 14.72
C ASN A 71 16.97 -1.65 14.77
N ASP A 72 16.04 -2.50 14.34
CA ASP A 72 16.26 -3.95 14.31
C ASP A 72 17.34 -4.34 13.29
N MET A 73 17.34 -3.71 12.11
CA MET A 73 18.40 -3.89 11.11
C MET A 73 19.75 -3.47 11.67
N ASP A 74 19.84 -2.31 12.34
CA ASP A 74 21.08 -1.83 12.95
C ASP A 74 21.62 -2.77 14.02
N ASN A 75 20.73 -3.33 14.85
CA ASN A 75 21.10 -4.31 15.85
C ASN A 75 21.67 -5.59 15.21
N ILE A 76 21.02 -6.14 14.17
CA ILE A 76 21.53 -7.33 13.48
C ILE A 76 22.85 -7.05 12.77
N ILE A 77 22.98 -5.90 12.11
CA ILE A 77 24.23 -5.48 11.47
C ILE A 77 25.36 -5.43 12.52
N TRP A 78 25.10 -4.84 13.69
CA TRP A 78 26.05 -4.78 14.79
C TRP A 78 26.44 -6.17 15.31
N LYS A 79 25.47 -7.07 15.53
CA LYS A 79 25.73 -8.46 15.96
C LYS A 79 26.60 -9.23 14.94
N ILE A 80 26.36 -9.04 13.64
CA ILE A 80 27.18 -9.62 12.57
C ILE A 80 28.62 -9.08 12.65
N ASP A 81 28.78 -7.77 12.82
CA ASP A 81 30.10 -7.13 12.90
C ASP A 81 30.90 -7.54 14.15
N LYS A 82 30.21 -7.94 15.21
CA LYS A 82 30.82 -8.53 16.42
C LYS A 82 31.08 -10.04 16.31
N GLY A 83 30.62 -10.69 15.24
CA GLY A 83 30.70 -12.14 15.08
C GLY A 83 29.73 -12.92 15.98
N GLU A 84 28.76 -12.26 16.61
CA GLU A 84 27.70 -12.91 17.39
C GLU A 84 26.72 -13.67 16.49
N ILE A 85 26.52 -13.18 15.26
CA ILE A 85 25.78 -13.88 14.20
C ILE A 85 26.77 -14.25 13.09
N ALA A 86 27.08 -15.54 12.97
CA ALA A 86 27.99 -16.08 11.96
C ALA A 86 27.27 -16.78 10.79
N TYR A 87 25.98 -17.09 10.94
CA TYR A 87 25.16 -17.81 9.95
C TYR A 87 23.82 -17.11 9.77
N ARG A 88 23.14 -17.37 8.64
CA ARG A 88 21.74 -16.97 8.50
C ARG A 88 20.88 -17.66 9.56
N ASN A 89 19.98 -16.92 10.19
CA ASN A 89 19.12 -17.39 11.27
C ASN A 89 17.71 -16.80 11.17
N ASP A 90 16.84 -17.17 12.12
CA ASP A 90 15.44 -16.71 12.15
C ASP A 90 15.30 -15.21 12.38
N GLU A 91 16.21 -14.56 13.13
CA GLU A 91 16.21 -13.10 13.30
C GLU A 91 16.40 -12.39 11.95
N ILE A 92 17.34 -12.86 11.12
CA ILE A 92 17.56 -12.33 9.76
C ILE A 92 16.33 -12.59 8.88
N LYS A 93 15.72 -13.77 8.99
CA LYS A 93 14.52 -14.13 8.22
C LYS A 93 13.33 -13.26 8.59
N ASP A 94 13.11 -12.99 9.87
CA ASP A 94 12.06 -12.09 10.36
C ASP A 94 12.20 -10.68 9.78
N ILE A 95 13.42 -10.10 9.86
CA ILE A 95 13.68 -8.77 9.30
C ILE A 95 13.39 -8.73 7.79
N ARG A 96 13.80 -9.76 7.03
CA ARG A 96 13.48 -9.85 5.59
C ARG A 96 11.98 -9.85 5.34
N ASN A 97 11.23 -10.69 6.06
CA ASN A 97 9.78 -10.74 5.93
C ASN A 97 9.12 -9.38 6.26
N ARG A 98 9.64 -8.66 7.25
CA ARG A 98 9.15 -7.32 7.62
C ARG A 98 9.47 -6.26 6.57
N ILE A 99 10.65 -6.31 5.94
CA ILE A 99 11.01 -5.47 4.79
C ILE A 99 10.01 -5.69 3.64
N ASP A 100 9.76 -6.95 3.28
CA ASP A 100 8.84 -7.29 2.18
C ASP A 100 7.40 -6.83 2.48
N ASN A 101 6.94 -7.04 3.72
CA ASN A 101 5.62 -6.59 4.17
C ASN A 101 5.48 -5.06 4.13
N LEU A 102 6.53 -4.31 4.47
CA LEU A 102 6.52 -2.85 4.40
C LEU A 102 6.41 -2.37 2.95
N SER A 103 7.14 -3.00 2.03
CA SER A 103 7.08 -2.74 0.59
C SER A 103 5.69 -3.01 0.00
N TYR A 104 5.05 -4.11 0.41
CA TYR A 104 3.68 -4.42 -0.01
C TYR A 104 2.67 -3.36 0.46
N ARG A 105 2.78 -2.94 1.72
CA ARG A 105 1.90 -1.92 2.31
C ARG A 105 2.05 -0.57 1.63
N ASP A 106 3.27 -0.18 1.29
CA ASP A 106 3.54 1.05 0.54
C ASP A 106 2.85 1.06 -0.83
N LYS A 107 2.93 -0.05 -1.57
CA LYS A 107 2.22 -0.21 -2.86
C LYS A 107 0.71 -0.12 -2.70
N ALA A 108 0.15 -0.81 -1.71
CA ALA A 108 -1.30 -0.80 -1.45
C ALA A 108 -1.80 0.62 -1.11
N ARG A 109 -1.03 1.36 -0.31
CA ARG A 109 -1.30 2.77 0.03
C ARG A 109 -1.36 3.66 -1.21
N GLY A 110 -0.42 3.50 -2.14
CA GLY A 110 -0.43 4.21 -3.42
C GLY A 110 -1.68 3.92 -4.27
N GLN A 111 -2.17 2.66 -4.25
CA GLN A 111 -3.40 2.29 -4.94
C GLN A 111 -4.64 2.93 -4.32
N ILE A 112 -4.75 2.92 -2.98
CA ILE A 112 -5.86 3.54 -2.25
C ILE A 112 -5.90 5.05 -2.52
N GLY A 113 -4.76 5.73 -2.42
CA GLY A 113 -4.68 7.17 -2.69
C GLY A 113 -5.10 7.54 -4.12
N ASN A 114 -4.72 6.72 -5.11
CA ASN A 114 -5.15 6.91 -6.49
C ASN A 114 -6.66 6.76 -6.67
N GLU A 115 -7.27 5.78 -6.00
CA GLU A 115 -8.72 5.54 -6.10
C GLU A 115 -9.53 6.65 -5.44
N ILE A 116 -9.12 7.10 -4.25
CA ILE A 116 -9.72 8.26 -3.57
C ILE A 116 -9.67 9.49 -4.49
N ASN A 117 -8.53 9.76 -5.13
CA ASN A 117 -8.39 10.89 -6.04
C ASN A 117 -9.34 10.81 -7.24
N LYS A 118 -9.46 9.65 -7.89
CA LYS A 118 -10.37 9.46 -9.02
C LYS A 118 -11.82 9.71 -8.63
N ARG A 119 -12.25 9.11 -7.51
CA ARG A 119 -13.62 9.23 -7.02
C ARG A 119 -13.95 10.64 -6.55
N LYS A 120 -13.02 11.30 -5.85
CA LYS A 120 -13.14 12.72 -5.50
C LYS A 120 -13.32 13.61 -6.72
N LEU A 121 -12.50 13.42 -7.77
CA LEU A 121 -12.64 14.18 -9.01
C LEU A 121 -14.03 13.96 -9.64
N ALA A 122 -14.55 12.73 -9.63
CA ALA A 122 -15.89 12.46 -10.12
C ALA A 122 -16.99 13.17 -9.30
N VAL A 123 -16.81 13.31 -7.98
CA VAL A 123 -17.69 14.11 -7.12
C VAL A 123 -17.60 15.59 -7.49
N GLU A 124 -16.38 16.13 -7.60
CA GLU A 124 -16.14 17.54 -7.94
C GLU A 124 -16.76 17.90 -9.30
N CYS A 125 -16.56 17.08 -10.34
CA CYS A 125 -17.19 17.27 -11.65
C CYS A 125 -18.72 17.33 -11.55
N LYS A 126 -19.35 16.41 -10.80
CA LYS A 126 -20.82 16.43 -10.62
C LYS A 126 -21.32 17.68 -9.93
N LEU A 127 -20.56 18.20 -8.96
CA LEU A 127 -20.86 19.45 -8.26
C LEU A 127 -20.69 20.69 -9.15
N GLU A 128 -19.74 20.65 -10.08
CA GLU A 128 -19.54 21.70 -11.09
C GLU A 128 -20.66 21.70 -12.13
N GLU A 129 -21.04 20.54 -12.64
CA GLU A 129 -22.16 20.38 -13.60
C GLU A 129 -23.50 20.80 -13.00
N ASN A 130 -23.67 20.65 -11.68
CA ASN A 130 -24.93 20.92 -10.98
C ASN A 130 -24.71 21.81 -9.75
N PRO A 131 -24.61 23.15 -9.91
CA PRO A 131 -24.35 24.08 -8.81
C PRO A 131 -25.38 24.01 -7.66
N LYS A 132 -26.62 23.57 -7.95
CA LYS A 132 -27.66 23.36 -6.93
C LYS A 132 -27.28 22.27 -5.91
N LEU A 133 -26.43 21.32 -6.28
CA LEU A 133 -25.91 20.28 -5.38
C LEU A 133 -24.84 20.81 -4.44
N LYS A 134 -24.07 21.86 -4.81
CA LYS A 134 -23.00 22.40 -3.96
C LYS A 134 -23.49 22.83 -2.57
N ASN A 135 -24.71 23.37 -2.49
CA ASN A 135 -25.29 23.79 -1.21
C ASN A 135 -25.86 22.63 -0.38
N LEU A 136 -25.95 21.43 -0.96
CA LEU A 136 -26.53 20.24 -0.34
C LEU A 136 -25.48 19.21 0.07
N ILE A 137 -24.26 19.32 -0.45
CA ILE A 137 -23.17 18.39 -0.19
C ILE A 137 -22.13 19.05 0.70
N TYR A 138 -21.75 18.35 1.76
CA TYR A 138 -20.76 18.80 2.72
C TYR A 138 -19.43 18.11 2.47
N MET A 139 -18.44 18.86 1.96
CA MET A 139 -17.11 18.36 1.57
C MET A 139 -16.01 18.65 2.59
N ASP A 140 -16.23 19.56 3.54
CA ASP A 140 -15.15 20.13 4.36
C ASP A 140 -14.35 19.06 5.11
N ARG A 141 -15.03 18.09 5.73
CA ARG A 141 -14.38 16.99 6.45
C ARG A 141 -13.48 16.14 5.56
N LEU A 142 -13.94 15.81 4.36
CA LEU A 142 -13.13 15.09 3.37
C LEU A 142 -11.91 15.94 2.96
N CYS A 143 -12.10 17.24 2.71
CA CYS A 143 -11.02 18.16 2.38
C CYS A 143 -9.98 18.27 3.51
N ASP A 144 -10.42 18.30 4.77
CA ASP A 144 -9.54 18.33 5.93
C ASP A 144 -8.74 17.03 6.05
N LYS A 145 -9.36 15.86 5.86
CA LYS A 145 -8.66 14.56 5.87
C LYS A 145 -7.64 14.45 4.74
N ILE A 146 -7.96 14.94 3.55
CA ILE A 146 -7.00 14.96 2.43
C ILE A 146 -5.84 15.92 2.73
N ARG A 147 -6.11 17.07 3.35
CA ARG A 147 -5.07 18.01 3.76
C ARG A 147 -4.16 17.40 4.83
N GLU A 148 -4.74 16.75 5.83
CA GLU A 148 -4.01 16.01 6.87
C GLU A 148 -3.10 14.94 6.26
N TYR A 149 -3.63 14.11 5.35
CA TYR A 149 -2.84 13.12 4.62
C TYR A 149 -1.70 13.77 3.83
N ASN A 150 -1.98 14.83 3.07
CA ASN A 150 -0.95 15.52 2.29
C ASN A 150 0.14 16.12 3.18
N ASN A 151 -0.23 16.64 4.35
CA ASN A 151 0.74 17.13 5.33
C ASN A 151 1.59 15.97 5.88
N LEU A 152 1.04 14.78 6.13
CA LEU A 152 1.81 13.61 6.56
C LEU A 152 2.78 13.13 5.47
N VAL A 153 2.34 13.14 4.22
CA VAL A 153 3.18 12.81 3.05
C VAL A 153 4.26 13.86 2.87
N ASP A 154 3.90 15.13 2.95
CA ASP A 154 4.83 16.25 2.85
C ASP A 154 5.77 16.27 4.05
N ASP A 155 5.37 15.95 5.26
CA ASP A 155 6.29 15.87 6.40
C ASP A 155 7.25 14.68 6.25
N ASP A 156 6.83 13.57 5.65
CA ASP A 156 7.73 12.47 5.27
C ASP A 156 8.66 12.85 4.09
N ASN A 157 8.24 13.75 3.20
CA ASN A 157 8.97 14.14 1.97
C ASN A 157 9.74 15.48 2.03
N LYS A 158 9.32 16.46 2.84
CA LYS A 158 9.78 17.86 2.88
C LYS A 158 11.17 17.97 3.47
N TYR A 159 11.54 16.98 4.26
CA TYR A 159 12.91 16.88 4.66
C TYR A 159 13.89 16.57 3.47
N ASP A 160 13.40 16.27 2.26
CA ASP A 160 14.22 15.93 1.08
C ASP A 160 14.75 17.16 0.30
N TYR A 161 14.43 18.41 0.67
CA TYR A 161 14.82 19.60 -0.13
C TYR A 161 15.45 20.79 0.61
N GLN A 162 15.58 20.79 1.94
CA GLN A 162 16.09 21.98 2.67
C GLN A 162 17.19 21.73 3.71
N MET A 163 17.78 20.55 3.80
CA MET A 163 18.89 20.30 4.74
C MET A 163 19.96 19.43 4.08
N GLU A 164 21.15 20.01 3.86
CA GLU A 164 22.41 19.25 3.64
C GLU A 164 22.86 18.49 4.91
N ASN A 165 22.02 18.39 5.94
CA ASN A 165 22.27 17.56 7.11
C ASN A 165 20.98 17.30 7.88
N THR A 166 20.63 16.02 8.00
CA THR A 166 19.64 15.44 8.91
C THR A 166 18.15 15.63 8.58
N ASN A 167 17.51 14.48 8.44
CA ASN A 167 16.09 14.17 8.53
C ASN A 167 15.24 14.14 7.26
N GLY A 168 15.83 14.30 6.05
CA GLY A 168 15.30 13.91 4.70
C GLY A 168 15.10 12.44 4.47
N GLU A 169 15.14 11.72 5.57
CA GLU A 169 16.09 10.66 5.65
C GLU A 169 15.38 9.37 5.98
N LEU A 170 14.14 9.33 6.49
CA LEU A 170 13.61 8.06 6.98
C LEU A 170 13.36 7.01 5.90
N TRP A 171 12.83 7.36 4.72
CA TRP A 171 12.69 6.39 3.63
C TRP A 171 14.04 6.06 3.00
N ASN A 172 14.90 7.05 2.77
CA ASN A 172 16.23 6.85 2.19
C ASN A 172 17.17 6.10 3.14
N ILE A 173 17.15 6.39 4.45
CA ILE A 173 17.78 5.63 5.54
C ILE A 173 17.23 4.23 5.51
N CYS A 174 15.91 4.04 5.51
CA CYS A 174 15.34 2.69 5.51
C CYS A 174 15.85 1.89 4.31
N ASN A 175 15.91 2.48 3.11
CA ASN A 175 16.44 1.84 1.91
C ASN A 175 17.95 1.55 2.05
N ASN A 176 18.76 2.55 2.44
CA ASN A 176 20.20 2.38 2.62
C ASN A 176 20.54 1.33 3.69
N LYS A 177 19.76 1.29 4.78
CA LYS A 177 19.88 0.29 5.84
C LYS A 177 19.44 -1.08 5.35
N THR A 178 18.38 -1.15 4.56
CA THR A 178 17.93 -2.38 3.89
C THR A 178 19.02 -2.93 2.97
N ASP A 179 19.64 -2.09 2.14
CA ASP A 179 20.74 -2.47 1.25
C ASP A 179 21.96 -2.95 2.05
N THR A 180 22.31 -2.23 3.11
CA THR A 180 23.42 -2.62 4.01
C THR A 180 23.13 -3.97 4.68
N PHE A 181 21.92 -4.13 5.21
CA PHE A 181 21.44 -5.37 5.82
C PHE A 181 21.52 -6.54 4.84
N PHE A 182 21.03 -6.37 3.61
CA PHE A 182 21.12 -7.41 2.57
C PHE A 182 22.56 -7.71 2.21
N SER A 183 23.41 -6.69 2.04
CA SER A 183 24.82 -6.91 1.70
C SER A 183 25.55 -7.75 2.75
N LYS A 184 25.30 -7.50 4.04
CA LYS A 184 25.94 -8.26 5.13
C LYS A 184 25.34 -9.66 5.27
N THR A 185 24.01 -9.78 5.26
CA THR A 185 23.34 -11.06 5.50
C THR A 185 23.42 -12.02 4.32
N ASN A 186 23.51 -11.52 3.08
CA ASN A 186 23.67 -12.38 1.90
C ASN A 186 25.02 -13.10 1.88
N ASN A 187 26.05 -12.48 2.46
CA ASN A 187 27.40 -13.05 2.55
C ASN A 187 27.56 -14.06 3.70
N LEU A 188 26.56 -14.18 4.59
CA LEU A 188 26.61 -15.18 5.66
C LEU A 188 26.36 -16.58 5.09
N PRO A 189 27.15 -17.58 5.52
CA PRO A 189 26.89 -18.97 5.17
C PRO A 189 25.50 -19.40 5.67
N TYR A 190 24.85 -20.24 4.87
CA TYR A 190 23.66 -20.95 5.30
C TYR A 190 24.10 -22.13 6.16
N TYR A 191 23.50 -22.30 7.34
CA TYR A 191 23.66 -23.53 8.10
C TYR A 191 22.58 -24.49 7.63
N PRO A 192 22.91 -25.62 6.98
CA PRO A 192 21.90 -26.63 6.65
C PRO A 192 21.32 -27.13 7.96
N THR A 193 20.06 -26.82 8.22
CA THR A 193 19.32 -27.47 9.29
C THR A 193 19.04 -28.91 8.84
N SER A 194 19.03 -29.86 9.78
CA SER A 194 18.80 -31.29 9.49
C SER A 194 17.47 -31.58 8.78
N GLU A 195 16.56 -30.62 8.71
CA GLU A 195 15.31 -30.68 7.94
C GLU A 195 15.52 -30.54 6.42
N ASP A 196 16.60 -29.88 5.98
CA ASP A 196 16.94 -29.74 4.55
C ASP A 196 17.69 -30.98 4.01
N SER A 197 18.01 -31.96 4.88
CA SER A 197 18.76 -33.19 4.54
C SER A 197 17.86 -34.38 4.21
N GLN A 198 16.54 -34.20 4.14
CA GLN A 198 15.64 -35.20 3.55
C GLN A 198 15.63 -35.02 2.03
N GLU A 199 16.81 -35.18 1.43
CA GLU A 199 16.95 -35.41 0.01
C GLU A 199 16.30 -36.77 -0.28
N GLU A 200 15.37 -36.74 -1.23
CA GLU A 200 14.56 -37.82 -1.76
C GLU A 200 15.40 -39.08 -1.96
N ILE A 201 15.24 -40.09 -1.10
CA ILE A 201 15.80 -41.43 -1.34
C ILE A 201 15.01 -41.98 -2.53
N GLU A 202 15.58 -41.90 -3.73
CA GLU A 202 15.09 -42.66 -4.87
C GLU A 202 15.00 -44.14 -4.46
N PRO A 203 13.85 -44.80 -4.63
CA PRO A 203 13.74 -46.20 -4.29
C PRO A 203 14.66 -47.00 -5.23
N GLU A 204 15.62 -47.72 -4.64
CA GLU A 204 16.46 -48.67 -5.39
C GLU A 204 15.57 -49.67 -6.15
N PRO A 205 15.89 -49.99 -7.42
CA PRO A 205 15.17 -51.02 -8.15
C PRO A 205 15.43 -52.38 -7.48
N SER A 206 14.35 -53.03 -7.06
CA SER A 206 14.39 -54.36 -6.47
C SER A 206 14.74 -55.41 -7.54
N ASP A 207 16.01 -55.80 -7.60
CA ASP A 207 16.45 -57.03 -8.27
C ASP A 207 16.49 -58.17 -7.24
N GLU A 208 15.38 -58.91 -7.10
CA GLU A 208 15.40 -60.25 -6.50
C GLU A 208 14.67 -61.24 -7.41
N ASP A 209 15.39 -61.66 -8.46
CA ASP A 209 15.26 -63.01 -9.01
C ASP A 209 16.57 -63.75 -8.68
N SER A 210 16.53 -64.73 -7.79
CA SER A 210 17.28 -65.99 -7.98
C SER A 210 16.84 -67.10 -7.03
N GLU A 211 16.44 -68.18 -7.69
CA GLU A 211 16.23 -69.53 -7.20
C GLU A 211 17.21 -70.01 -6.12
N VAL A 212 16.69 -70.73 -5.12
CA VAL A 212 17.44 -71.82 -4.49
C VAL A 212 16.57 -73.07 -4.39
N LYS A 213 17.05 -74.12 -5.07
CA LYS A 213 16.57 -75.50 -5.10
C LYS A 213 16.90 -76.29 -3.82
N SER A 214 16.00 -77.23 -3.52
CA SER A 214 16.24 -78.60 -3.00
C SER A 214 16.60 -78.75 -1.49
N PRO A 215 16.27 -79.89 -0.81
CA PRO A 215 16.59 -81.27 -1.23
C PRO A 215 15.51 -82.36 -0.91
N PRO A 216 15.78 -83.66 -1.20
CA PRO A 216 14.78 -84.72 -1.43
C PRO A 216 14.60 -85.73 -0.28
N GLY A 217 13.55 -86.55 -0.41
CA GLY A 217 13.27 -87.80 0.34
C GLY A 217 12.35 -87.58 1.54
N GLU A 218 11.28 -88.35 1.78
CA GLU A 218 10.87 -89.70 1.34
C GLU A 218 9.39 -89.76 0.94
#